data_AF-A0A1E3QRN4-F1
#
_entry.id   AF-A0A1E3QRN4-F1
#
_cell.length_a   1.000
_cell.length_b   1.000
_cell.length_c   1.000
_cell.angle_alpha   90.00
_cell.angle_beta   90.00
_cell.angle_gamma   90.00
#
_symmetry.space_group_name_H-M   'P 1'
#
loop_
_entity.id
_entity.type
_entity.pdbx_description
1 polymer ?
#
loop_
_entity_poly.entity_id
_entity_poly.type
_entity_poly.pdbx_seq_one_letter_code
_entity_poly.pdbx_strand_id
1 'polypeptide(L)'
;MLSTVRCLRSPVLRGLSHSRAARFHTSSVCRNERPHNLFQTPFLDSAVFAVKVRESLAGPLPRETVLAALENVRILQDNVLIGDKFSDESKAQIAELSGMAMEIFNAPNVAMDDAFLKTYFLTIKPHIDDTLQAMKVFYKRNPTGHIDRITAMIPFRQFLLRNELDACFRIIDYTTNHKRYHRYLQKQLHRKIGYTAGFGLVGLGVLDRVLRSVIPDDDPTLFTNFYTMLAAYLANAAFMGSIAFGSIMSKNKDNFLNWQPGTLQRHWYFHQDEMKMCSAIAEFDAEFNGKDGYATKDVMDECLSRKMEPATNIEEFMLQEYWVRQGDGFEWVEPDQDPADVLIVQHLKQYIPEKLGEKLQWANKLIGASETSERSEDAKGIVSSGAQPAV
;
A
#
# COMPACT_ATOMS: atom_id res chain seq x y z
N MET A 1 2.53 32.77 17.88
CA MET A 1 3.80 32.59 18.62
C MET A 1 4.20 31.12 18.50
N LEU A 2 5.05 30.81 17.53
CA LEU A 2 5.55 29.47 17.23
C LEU A 2 7.05 29.48 17.52
N SER A 3 7.52 28.67 18.48
CA SER A 3 8.95 28.45 18.69
C SER A 3 9.37 27.10 18.11
N THR A 4 10.05 27.19 16.99
CA THR A 4 10.92 26.18 16.38
C THR A 4 12.09 25.81 17.29
N VAL A 5 12.41 24.51 17.40
CA VAL A 5 13.79 24.07 17.71
C VAL A 5 14.14 22.91 16.79
N ARG A 6 15.04 23.20 15.84
CA ARG A 6 15.84 22.25 15.07
C ARG A 6 17.10 21.94 15.87
N CYS A 7 17.51 20.68 15.95
CA CYS A 7 18.89 20.30 16.19
C CYS A 7 19.32 19.22 15.18
N LEU A 8 20.15 19.65 14.23
CA LEU A 8 20.97 18.84 13.34
C LEU A 8 22.42 18.96 13.81
N ARG A 9 23.11 17.82 13.95
CA ARG A 9 24.57 17.56 13.82
C ARG A 9 24.81 16.21 14.51
N SER A 10 25.44 15.21 13.89
CA SER A 10 26.84 15.22 13.44
C SER A 10 27.11 14.15 12.36
N PRO A 11 28.11 14.36 11.49
CA PRO A 11 28.70 13.28 10.70
C PRO A 11 30.18 13.01 11.08
N VAL A 12 30.64 11.85 10.58
CA VAL A 12 32.04 11.44 10.33
C VAL A 12 32.84 10.84 11.51
N LEU A 13 32.99 9.52 11.46
CA LEU A 13 34.11 8.80 12.07
C LEU A 13 35.07 8.34 10.96
N ARG A 14 36.32 8.80 11.03
CA ARG A 14 37.53 8.15 10.47
C ARG A 14 38.50 7.97 11.64
N GLY A 15 39.19 6.84 11.70
CA GLY A 15 40.34 6.68 12.60
C GLY A 15 40.73 5.24 12.85
N LEU A 16 41.70 4.77 12.06
CA LEU A 16 42.40 3.50 12.22
C LEU A 16 43.34 3.51 13.45
N SER A 17 43.58 2.30 13.95
CA SER A 17 44.89 1.75 14.39
C SER A 17 45.27 1.72 15.89
N HIS A 18 45.72 0.51 16.26
CA HIS A 18 46.75 0.12 17.24
C HIS A 18 46.38 -0.13 18.71
N SER A 19 46.23 -1.42 19.02
CA SER A 19 47.04 -2.21 19.96
C SER A 19 47.50 -1.57 21.27
N ARG A 20 46.98 -2.05 22.42
CA ARG A 20 47.80 -2.47 23.57
C ARG A 20 46.99 -3.20 24.65
N ALA A 21 47.64 -4.20 25.23
CA ALA A 21 47.17 -5.08 26.27
C ALA A 21 46.98 -4.40 27.63
N ALA A 22 45.93 -4.77 28.37
CA ALA A 22 45.85 -4.72 29.83
C ALA A 22 44.73 -5.69 30.28
N ARG A 23 45.09 -6.84 30.86
CA ARG A 23 45.25 -7.11 32.31
C ARG A 23 43.90 -7.37 33.00
N PHE A 24 43.72 -8.65 33.35
CA PHE A 24 42.59 -9.24 34.05
C PHE A 24 42.27 -8.53 35.37
N HIS A 25 41.00 -8.18 35.55
CA HIS A 25 40.36 -8.07 36.87
C HIS A 25 39.08 -8.92 36.84
N THR A 26 39.16 -10.09 37.46
CA THR A 26 38.00 -10.93 37.77
C THR A 26 37.31 -10.35 39.00
N SER A 27 36.24 -9.59 38.80
CA SER A 27 35.26 -9.34 39.85
C SER A 27 34.20 -10.44 39.78
N SER A 28 34.09 -11.21 40.87
CA SER A 28 33.06 -12.22 41.09
C SER A 28 31.70 -11.52 41.29
N VAL A 29 31.03 -11.21 40.18
CA VAL A 29 29.62 -10.82 40.19
C VAL A 29 28.80 -12.08 40.47
N CYS A 30 28.14 -12.09 41.62
CA CYS A 30 27.08 -13.06 41.94
C CYS A 30 26.00 -12.95 40.86
N ARG A 31 26.02 -13.88 39.91
CA ARG A 31 24.98 -14.02 38.89
C ARG A 31 23.70 -14.45 39.59
N ASN A 32 22.73 -13.55 39.61
CA ASN A 32 21.32 -13.92 39.67
C ASN A 32 21.08 -14.91 38.52
N GLU A 33 20.95 -16.20 38.82
CA GLU A 33 20.56 -17.22 37.86
C GLU A 33 19.14 -16.88 37.39
N ARG A 34 19.05 -16.25 36.22
CA ARG A 34 17.79 -16.19 35.48
C ARG A 34 17.35 -17.65 35.27
N PRO A 35 16.05 -17.97 35.42
CA PRO A 35 15.57 -19.31 35.14
C PRO A 35 16.08 -19.73 33.76
N HIS A 36 16.87 -20.81 33.72
CA HIS A 36 17.42 -21.32 32.48
C HIS A 36 16.26 -21.65 31.55
N ASN A 37 16.11 -20.85 30.48
CA ASN A 37 15.12 -21.11 29.46
C ASN A 37 15.44 -22.48 28.83
N LEU A 38 14.56 -23.45 29.07
CA LEU A 38 14.71 -24.88 28.70
C LEU A 38 15.01 -25.13 27.21
N PHE A 39 14.84 -24.11 26.36
CA PHE A 39 14.99 -24.17 24.90
C PHE A 39 16.17 -23.34 24.36
N GLN A 40 17.05 -22.79 25.21
CA GLN A 40 18.18 -21.96 24.75
C GLN A 40 19.30 -22.74 24.06
N THR A 41 19.41 -24.05 24.28
CA THR A 41 20.38 -24.89 23.59
C THR A 41 19.71 -25.62 22.43
N PRO A 42 20.25 -25.56 21.21
CA PRO A 42 19.69 -26.27 20.07
C PRO A 42 19.69 -27.78 20.34
N PHE A 43 18.55 -28.41 20.11
CA PHE A 43 18.42 -29.86 20.22
C PHE A 43 18.92 -30.52 18.94
N LEU A 44 19.64 -31.63 19.09
CA LEU A 44 20.15 -32.44 17.97
C LEU A 44 19.25 -33.64 17.66
N ASP A 45 18.39 -34.04 18.61
CA ASP A 45 17.53 -35.22 18.49
C ASP A 45 16.05 -34.83 18.62
N SER A 46 15.24 -35.22 17.63
CA SER A 46 13.81 -34.94 17.54
C SER A 46 13.02 -35.63 18.65
N ALA A 47 13.41 -36.84 19.07
CA ALA A 47 12.69 -37.61 20.08
C ALA A 47 12.81 -36.97 21.47
N VAL A 48 14.02 -36.54 21.85
CA VAL A 48 14.28 -35.84 23.12
C VAL A 48 13.54 -34.51 23.16
N PHE A 49 13.50 -33.80 22.02
CA PHE A 49 12.78 -32.54 21.90
C PHE A 49 11.27 -32.75 22.08
N ALA A 50 10.67 -33.76 21.45
CA ALA A 50 9.24 -34.05 21.56
C ALA A 50 8.78 -34.30 23.00
N VAL A 51 9.56 -35.05 23.80
CA VAL A 51 9.27 -35.29 25.22
C VAL A 51 9.27 -33.97 26.00
N LYS A 52 10.30 -33.14 25.81
CA LYS A 52 10.43 -31.85 26.51
C LYS A 52 9.35 -30.84 26.11
N VAL A 53 8.96 -30.83 24.84
CA VAL A 53 7.83 -30.01 24.38
C VAL A 53 6.58 -30.43 25.14
N ARG A 54 6.23 -31.72 25.16
CA ARG A 54 5.03 -32.22 25.85
C ARG A 54 5.04 -31.94 27.34
N GLU A 55 6.19 -32.07 28.00
CA GLU A 55 6.35 -31.69 29.41
C GLU A 55 6.14 -30.18 29.62
N SER A 56 6.72 -29.33 28.76
CA SER A 56 6.60 -27.88 28.86
C SER A 56 5.17 -27.37 28.58
N LEU A 57 4.41 -28.07 27.73
CA LEU A 57 3.04 -27.70 27.37
C LEU A 57 2.03 -27.85 28.52
N ALA A 58 2.40 -28.51 29.62
CA ALA A 58 1.54 -28.71 30.79
C ALA A 58 1.26 -27.41 31.59
N GLY A 59 2.08 -26.36 31.42
CA GLY A 59 1.96 -25.10 32.17
C GLY A 59 1.75 -23.85 31.29
N PRO A 60 1.41 -22.69 31.88
CA PRO A 60 1.40 -21.41 31.18
C PRO A 60 2.81 -21.05 30.72
N LEU A 61 3.01 -20.96 29.41
CA LEU A 61 4.33 -20.72 28.82
C LEU A 61 4.54 -19.25 28.47
N PRO A 62 5.66 -18.64 28.87
CA PRO A 62 6.01 -17.30 28.41
C PRO A 62 6.28 -17.32 26.91
N ARG A 63 5.88 -16.26 26.23
CA ARG A 63 5.98 -16.11 24.77
C ARG A 63 7.37 -16.44 24.20
N GLU A 64 8.43 -16.05 24.91
CA GLU A 64 9.82 -16.30 24.50
C GLU A 64 10.15 -17.79 24.44
N THR A 65 9.64 -18.59 25.39
CA THR A 65 9.88 -20.04 25.40
C THR A 65 9.20 -20.74 24.23
N VAL A 66 8.01 -20.29 23.85
CA VAL A 66 7.28 -20.82 22.68
C VAL A 66 8.04 -20.50 21.40
N LEU A 67 8.53 -19.27 21.26
CA LEU A 67 9.35 -18.88 20.10
C LEU A 67 10.65 -19.68 20.04
N ALA A 68 11.34 -19.88 21.16
CA ALA A 68 12.55 -20.71 21.21
C ALA A 68 12.27 -22.18 20.86
N ALA A 69 11.13 -22.74 21.31
CA ALA A 69 10.72 -24.09 20.93
C ALA A 69 10.48 -24.19 19.41
N LEU A 70 9.77 -23.23 18.82
CA LEU A 70 9.53 -23.19 17.38
C LEU A 70 10.80 -22.95 16.56
N GLU A 71 11.74 -22.17 17.08
CA GLU A 71 13.07 -21.99 16.49
C GLU A 71 13.85 -23.31 16.46
N ASN A 72 13.79 -24.09 17.54
CA ASN A 72 14.39 -25.43 17.59
C ASN A 72 13.74 -26.39 16.58
N VAL A 73 12.41 -26.37 16.43
CA VAL A 73 11.73 -27.16 15.38
C VAL A 73 12.27 -26.79 14.01
N ARG A 74 12.41 -25.48 13.73
CA ARG A 74 12.92 -24.99 12.45
C ARG A 74 14.38 -25.39 12.21
N ILE A 75 15.24 -25.32 13.23
CA ILE A 75 16.63 -25.80 13.14
C ILE A 75 16.67 -27.30 12.83
N LEU A 76 15.82 -28.10 13.49
CA LEU A 76 15.73 -29.54 13.22
C LEU A 76 15.26 -29.81 11.78
N GLN A 77 14.25 -29.08 11.29
CA GLN A 77 13.80 -29.19 9.90
C GLN A 77 14.90 -28.80 8.91
N ASP A 78 15.63 -27.72 9.18
CA ASP A 78 16.74 -27.26 8.34
C ASP A 78 17.86 -28.32 8.31
N ASN A 79 18.16 -28.99 9.44
CA ASN A 79 19.14 -30.08 9.49
C ASN A 79 18.71 -31.30 8.66
N VAL A 80 17.41 -31.67 8.69
CA VAL A 80 16.87 -32.75 7.86
C VAL A 80 16.93 -32.39 6.38
N LEU A 81 16.62 -31.14 6.02
CA LEU A 81 16.66 -30.65 4.64
C LEU A 81 18.08 -30.51 4.06
N ILE A 82 19.08 -30.21 4.90
CA ILE A 82 20.50 -30.19 4.51
C ILE A 82 21.03 -31.61 4.25
N GLY A 83 20.45 -32.61 4.91
CA GLY A 83 20.73 -34.03 4.68
C GLY A 83 20.12 -34.57 3.38
N ASP A 84 19.63 -35.81 3.42
CA ASP A 84 18.98 -36.42 2.26
C ASP A 84 17.54 -35.92 2.10
N LYS A 85 17.35 -34.82 1.38
CA LYS A 85 16.04 -34.19 1.11
C LYS A 85 15.04 -35.12 0.40
N PHE A 86 15.51 -36.14 -0.32
CA PHE A 86 14.68 -36.96 -1.20
C PHE A 86 14.27 -38.30 -0.60
N SER A 87 14.95 -38.75 0.46
CA SER A 87 14.56 -39.96 1.17
C SER A 87 13.13 -39.84 1.74
N ASP A 88 12.38 -40.93 1.69
CA ASP A 88 11.04 -40.98 2.27
C ASP A 88 11.08 -40.86 3.80
N GLU A 89 12.19 -41.26 4.43
CA GLU A 89 12.46 -41.07 5.85
C GLU A 89 12.53 -39.58 6.22
N SER A 90 13.26 -38.77 5.44
CA SER A 90 13.34 -37.31 5.66
C SER A 90 11.98 -36.63 5.50
N LYS A 91 11.17 -37.04 4.51
CA LYS A 91 9.80 -36.51 4.35
C LYS A 91 8.92 -36.85 5.55
N ALA A 92 9.03 -38.08 6.06
CA ALA A 92 8.29 -38.50 7.25
C ALA A 92 8.73 -37.71 8.50
N GLN A 93 10.03 -37.47 8.66
CA GLN A 93 10.57 -36.66 9.76
C GLN A 93 10.10 -35.20 9.69
N ILE A 94 10.08 -34.59 8.50
CA ILE A 94 9.56 -33.22 8.31
C ILE A 94 8.06 -33.16 8.65
N ALA A 95 7.29 -34.18 8.26
CA ALA A 95 5.89 -34.29 8.62
C ALA A 95 5.69 -34.43 10.15
N GLU A 96 6.56 -35.20 10.83
CA GLU A 96 6.54 -35.31 12.28
C GLU A 96 6.87 -33.98 12.98
N LEU A 97 7.91 -33.28 12.51
CA LEU A 97 8.34 -31.98 13.05
C LEU A 97 7.27 -30.89 12.85
N SER A 98 6.63 -30.84 11.68
CA SER A 98 5.48 -29.96 11.45
C SER A 98 4.28 -30.34 12.35
N GLY A 99 4.08 -31.63 12.59
CA GLY A 99 3.15 -32.15 13.61
C GLY A 99 3.43 -31.59 15.00
N MET A 100 4.70 -31.56 15.42
CA MET A 100 5.11 -30.97 16.70
C MET A 100 4.86 -29.45 16.74
N ALA A 101 5.17 -28.72 15.67
CA ALA A 101 4.83 -27.30 15.56
C ALA A 101 3.32 -27.09 15.74
N MET A 102 2.49 -27.96 15.16
CA MET A 102 1.05 -27.94 15.34
C MET A 102 0.59 -28.26 16.75
N GLU A 103 1.22 -29.20 17.45
CA GLU A 103 0.96 -29.44 18.88
C GLU A 103 1.23 -28.16 19.69
N ILE A 104 2.34 -27.47 19.42
CA ILE A 104 2.70 -26.21 20.08
C ILE A 104 1.66 -25.12 19.77
N PHE A 105 1.27 -24.94 18.51
CA PHE A 105 0.28 -23.94 18.13
C PHE A 105 -1.13 -24.26 18.68
N ASN A 106 -1.48 -25.53 18.87
CA ASN A 106 -2.77 -25.95 19.39
C ASN A 106 -2.83 -26.01 20.93
N ALA A 107 -1.73 -25.79 21.64
CA ALA A 107 -1.71 -25.75 23.10
C ALA A 107 -2.51 -24.55 23.66
N PRO A 108 -3.48 -24.76 24.57
CA PRO A 108 -4.41 -23.71 25.03
C PRO A 108 -3.69 -22.54 25.73
N ASN A 109 -2.49 -22.80 26.26
CA ASN A 109 -1.70 -21.84 27.03
C ASN A 109 -0.96 -20.81 26.16
N VAL A 110 -0.98 -20.96 24.83
CA VAL A 110 -0.29 -20.05 23.90
C VAL A 110 -1.25 -18.97 23.39
N ALA A 111 -1.04 -17.72 23.80
CA ALA A 111 -1.76 -16.58 23.26
C ALA A 111 -1.33 -16.30 21.80
N MET A 112 -2.18 -16.66 20.84
CA MET A 112 -1.93 -16.47 19.42
C MET A 112 -2.38 -15.07 18.97
N ASP A 113 -1.66 -14.03 19.36
CA ASP A 113 -1.95 -12.65 18.96
C ASP A 113 -1.33 -12.30 17.59
N ASP A 114 -1.81 -11.25 16.92
CA ASP A 114 -1.18 -10.75 15.68
C ASP A 114 0.29 -10.35 15.91
N ALA A 115 0.57 -9.76 17.08
CA ALA A 115 1.93 -9.43 17.48
C ALA A 115 2.81 -10.70 17.58
N PHE A 116 2.28 -11.82 18.07
CA PHE A 116 2.98 -13.10 18.14
C PHE A 116 3.30 -13.62 16.75
N LEU A 117 2.32 -13.64 15.87
CA LEU A 117 2.47 -14.05 14.47
C LEU A 117 3.55 -13.23 13.76
N LYS A 118 3.55 -11.91 13.98
CA LYS A 118 4.55 -11.00 13.43
C LYS A 118 5.97 -11.32 13.92
N THR A 119 6.16 -11.56 15.22
CA THR A 119 7.49 -11.96 15.74
C THR A 119 7.91 -13.33 15.24
N TYR A 120 6.96 -14.26 15.14
CA TYR A 120 7.21 -15.60 14.64
C TYR A 120 7.74 -15.56 13.20
N PHE A 121 7.09 -14.82 12.30
CA PHE A 121 7.54 -14.69 10.90
C PHE A 121 8.85 -13.91 10.73
N LEU A 122 9.14 -12.93 11.59
CA LEU A 122 10.38 -12.14 11.52
C LEU A 122 11.59 -12.94 12.02
N THR A 123 11.46 -13.56 13.18
CA THR A 123 12.60 -14.20 13.86
C THR A 123 12.87 -15.58 13.27
N ILE A 124 11.83 -16.41 13.15
CA ILE A 124 12.01 -17.84 12.86
C ILE A 124 12.01 -18.12 11.37
N LYS A 125 11.39 -17.29 10.51
CA LYS A 125 11.34 -17.52 9.04
C LYS A 125 10.97 -18.97 8.68
N PRO A 126 9.79 -19.43 9.12
CA PRO A 126 9.37 -20.83 9.01
C PRO A 126 9.22 -21.32 7.56
N HIS A 127 9.13 -22.64 7.41
CA HIS A 127 8.80 -23.29 6.13
C HIS A 127 7.35 -23.04 5.72
N ILE A 128 7.01 -23.37 4.47
CA ILE A 128 5.69 -23.09 3.88
C ILE A 128 4.57 -23.71 4.72
N ASP A 129 4.66 -25.01 4.98
CA ASP A 129 3.59 -25.75 5.64
C ASP A 129 3.31 -25.21 7.05
N ASP A 130 4.36 -24.95 7.82
CA ASP A 130 4.26 -24.37 9.16
C ASP A 130 3.68 -22.95 9.12
N THR A 131 4.03 -22.15 8.11
CA THR A 131 3.45 -20.81 7.92
C THR A 131 1.95 -20.89 7.68
N LEU A 132 1.53 -21.73 6.73
CA LEU A 132 0.12 -21.91 6.37
C LEU A 132 -0.68 -22.48 7.55
N GLN A 133 -0.08 -23.42 8.27
CA GLN A 133 -0.65 -24.01 9.47
C GLN A 133 -0.80 -22.98 10.61
N ALA A 134 0.23 -22.16 10.86
CA ALA A 134 0.16 -21.08 11.84
C ALA A 134 -0.97 -20.08 11.52
N MET A 135 -1.11 -19.70 10.24
CA MET A 135 -2.22 -18.83 9.79
C MET A 135 -3.60 -19.50 10.00
N LYS A 136 -3.74 -20.78 9.67
CA LYS A 136 -4.99 -21.55 9.91
C LYS A 136 -5.35 -21.60 11.39
N VAL A 137 -4.38 -21.91 12.26
CA VAL A 137 -4.57 -21.98 13.71
C VAL A 137 -4.92 -20.61 14.27
N PHE A 138 -4.28 -19.54 13.79
CA PHE A 138 -4.61 -18.16 14.17
C PHE A 138 -6.10 -17.85 13.92
N TYR A 139 -6.63 -18.18 12.75
CA TYR A 139 -8.05 -17.97 12.46
C TYR A 139 -8.98 -18.90 13.23
N LYS A 140 -8.54 -20.12 13.56
CA LYS A 140 -9.32 -21.03 14.42
C LYS A 140 -9.48 -20.46 15.83
N ARG A 141 -8.42 -19.85 16.37
CA ARG A 141 -8.40 -19.29 17.74
C ARG A 141 -9.04 -17.91 17.83
N ASN A 142 -8.83 -17.06 16.84
CA ASN A 142 -9.32 -15.69 16.81
C ASN A 142 -10.44 -15.54 15.76
N PRO A 143 -11.69 -15.90 16.06
CA PRO A 143 -12.79 -15.84 15.10
C PRO A 143 -13.04 -14.41 14.57
N THR A 144 -12.76 -13.39 15.38
CA THR A 144 -12.91 -11.97 15.06
C THR A 144 -11.64 -11.33 14.51
N GLY A 145 -10.48 -11.97 14.71
CA GLY A 145 -9.18 -11.49 14.27
C GLY A 145 -9.00 -11.56 12.76
N HIS A 146 -8.15 -10.68 12.25
CA HIS A 146 -7.64 -10.69 10.88
C HIS A 146 -6.12 -10.55 10.92
N ILE A 147 -5.44 -11.06 9.89
CA ILE A 147 -4.00 -10.89 9.73
C ILE A 147 -3.81 -9.61 8.92
N ASP A 148 -3.02 -8.68 9.44
CA ASP A 148 -2.70 -7.44 8.74
C ASP A 148 -1.82 -7.71 7.52
N ARG A 149 -2.00 -6.89 6.47
CA ARG A 149 -1.16 -6.94 5.25
C ARG A 149 0.32 -6.89 5.55
N ILE A 150 0.72 -6.05 6.51
CA ILE A 150 2.13 -5.88 6.90
C ILE A 150 2.68 -7.19 7.48
N THR A 151 1.88 -7.89 8.28
CA THR A 151 2.24 -9.17 8.87
C THR A 151 2.31 -10.26 7.80
N ALA A 152 1.34 -10.30 6.88
CA ALA A 152 1.30 -11.22 5.74
C ALA A 152 2.48 -11.03 4.76
N MET A 153 2.95 -9.80 4.60
CA MET A 153 4.07 -9.45 3.72
C MET A 153 5.40 -10.06 4.13
N ILE A 154 5.58 -10.37 5.41
CA ILE A 154 6.84 -10.93 5.92
C ILE A 154 7.11 -12.31 5.32
N PRO A 155 6.24 -13.33 5.51
CA PRO A 155 6.44 -14.63 4.88
C PRO A 155 6.33 -14.54 3.36
N PHE A 156 5.40 -13.74 2.82
CA PHE A 156 5.25 -13.56 1.38
C PHE A 156 6.57 -13.18 0.69
N ARG A 157 7.30 -12.19 1.21
CA ARG A 157 8.59 -11.79 0.64
C ARG A 157 9.63 -12.89 0.71
N GLN A 158 9.62 -13.70 1.78
CA GLN A 158 10.56 -14.80 1.94
C GLN A 158 10.32 -15.89 0.91
N PHE A 159 9.06 -16.26 0.66
CA PHE A 159 8.71 -17.28 -0.34
C PHE A 159 8.87 -16.78 -1.76
N LEU A 160 8.60 -15.49 -2.01
CA LEU A 160 8.89 -14.87 -3.30
C LEU A 160 10.38 -14.97 -3.64
N LEU A 161 11.27 -14.64 -2.68
CA LEU A 161 12.72 -14.78 -2.86
C LEU A 161 13.18 -16.23 -3.06
N ARG A 162 12.40 -17.21 -2.61
CA ARG A 162 12.68 -18.65 -2.82
C ARG A 162 12.12 -19.18 -4.15
N ASN A 163 11.46 -18.32 -4.93
CA ASN A 163 10.74 -18.70 -6.16
C ASN A 163 9.63 -19.75 -5.92
N GLU A 164 8.99 -19.70 -4.74
CA GLU A 164 7.89 -20.60 -4.38
C GLU A 164 6.54 -19.86 -4.61
N LEU A 165 6.17 -19.67 -5.88
CA LEU A 165 5.05 -18.81 -6.28
C LEU A 165 3.68 -19.36 -5.81
N ASP A 166 3.48 -20.69 -5.88
CA ASP A 166 2.27 -21.35 -5.38
C ASP A 166 2.03 -21.08 -3.89
N ALA A 167 3.09 -21.06 -3.09
CA ALA A 167 3.02 -20.76 -1.67
C ALA A 167 2.62 -19.29 -1.44
N CYS A 168 3.11 -18.38 -2.30
CA CYS A 168 2.73 -16.97 -2.26
C CYS A 168 1.23 -16.80 -2.51
N PHE A 169 0.65 -17.45 -3.53
CA PHE A 169 -0.80 -17.43 -3.78
C PHE A 169 -1.61 -17.98 -2.60
N ARG A 170 -1.16 -19.10 -2.00
CA ARG A 170 -1.81 -19.64 -0.80
C ARG A 170 -1.79 -18.64 0.36
N ILE A 171 -0.69 -17.92 0.56
CA ILE A 171 -0.60 -16.88 1.60
C ILE A 171 -1.58 -15.74 1.33
N ILE A 172 -1.70 -15.30 0.07
CA ILE A 172 -2.70 -14.31 -0.33
C ILE A 172 -4.11 -14.79 0.06
N ASP A 173 -4.43 -16.05 -0.19
CA ASP A 173 -5.74 -16.65 0.10
C ASP A 173 -6.05 -16.73 1.60
N TYR A 174 -5.06 -17.04 2.43
CA TYR A 174 -5.23 -16.99 3.89
C TYR A 174 -5.20 -15.57 4.46
N THR A 175 -4.72 -14.56 3.74
CA THR A 175 -4.54 -13.21 4.28
C THR A 175 -5.48 -12.20 3.65
N THR A 176 -5.05 -11.53 2.58
CA THR A 176 -5.75 -10.40 1.96
C THR A 176 -7.04 -10.81 1.25
N ASN A 177 -7.14 -12.04 0.73
CA ASN A 177 -8.34 -12.58 0.10
C ASN A 177 -9.27 -13.31 1.11
N HIS A 178 -8.91 -13.32 2.40
CA HIS A 178 -9.74 -14.00 3.39
C HIS A 178 -11.00 -13.17 3.74
N LYS A 179 -12.16 -13.84 3.85
CA LYS A 179 -13.46 -13.20 4.17
C LYS A 179 -13.42 -12.31 5.41
N ARG A 180 -12.59 -12.64 6.41
CA ARG A 180 -12.46 -11.82 7.63
C ARG A 180 -11.71 -10.51 7.39
N TYR A 181 -10.72 -10.52 6.51
CA TYR A 181 -10.03 -9.29 6.09
C TYR A 181 -10.99 -8.35 5.37
N HIS A 182 -11.81 -8.87 4.45
CA HIS A 182 -12.85 -8.06 3.79
C HIS A 182 -13.89 -7.51 4.76
N ARG A 183 -14.31 -8.27 5.78
CA ARG A 183 -15.21 -7.75 6.83
C ARG A 183 -14.55 -6.62 7.64
N TYR A 184 -13.26 -6.72 7.92
CA TYR A 184 -12.51 -5.66 8.57
C TYR A 184 -12.47 -4.39 7.70
N LEU A 185 -12.11 -4.52 6.42
CA LEU A 185 -12.14 -3.40 5.46
C LEU A 185 -13.54 -2.82 5.34
N GLN A 186 -14.58 -3.65 5.34
CA GLN A 186 -15.97 -3.21 5.29
C GLN A 186 -16.30 -2.38 6.54
N LYS A 187 -15.93 -2.83 7.74
CA LYS A 187 -16.11 -2.05 8.97
C LYS A 187 -15.35 -0.72 8.93
N GLN A 188 -14.12 -0.72 8.41
CA GLN A 188 -13.35 0.52 8.24
C GLN A 188 -14.04 1.48 7.28
N LEU A 189 -14.56 0.97 6.16
CA LEU A 189 -15.29 1.76 5.17
C LEU A 189 -16.56 2.36 5.79
N HIS A 190 -17.35 1.57 6.51
CA HIS A 190 -18.56 2.08 7.19
C HIS A 190 -18.21 3.15 8.23
N ARG A 191 -17.12 2.98 8.97
CA ARG A 191 -16.64 3.98 9.92
C ARG A 191 -16.24 5.28 9.22
N LYS A 192 -15.51 5.19 8.09
CA LYS A 192 -15.13 6.37 7.28
C LYS A 192 -16.36 7.07 6.70
N ILE A 193 -17.30 6.31 6.12
CA ILE A 193 -18.56 6.83 5.59
C ILE A 193 -19.36 7.51 6.71
N GLY A 194 -19.42 6.91 7.90
CA GLY A 194 -20.07 7.49 9.07
C GLY A 194 -19.43 8.82 9.48
N TYR A 195 -18.10 8.92 9.51
CA TYR A 195 -17.42 10.17 9.81
C TYR A 195 -17.65 11.24 8.73
N THR A 196 -17.59 10.88 7.44
CA THR A 196 -17.85 11.82 6.35
C THR A 196 -19.30 12.28 6.33
N ALA A 197 -20.25 11.38 6.61
CA ALA A 197 -21.66 11.73 6.72
C ALA A 197 -21.91 12.65 7.94
N GLY A 198 -21.28 12.35 9.08
CA GLY A 198 -21.35 13.21 10.27
C GLY A 198 -20.80 14.62 10.01
N PHE A 199 -19.64 14.72 9.36
CA PHE A 199 -19.08 16.02 8.95
C PHE A 199 -19.99 16.75 7.96
N GLY A 200 -20.54 16.04 6.98
CA GLY A 200 -21.50 16.58 6.02
C GLY A 200 -22.76 17.14 6.70
N LEU A 201 -23.32 16.42 7.68
CA LEU A 201 -24.50 16.87 8.44
C LEU A 201 -24.21 18.12 9.27
N VAL A 202 -23.03 18.22 9.89
CA VAL A 202 -22.62 19.44 10.61
C VAL A 202 -22.49 20.61 9.64
N GLY A 203 -21.86 20.40 8.49
CA GLY A 203 -21.76 21.40 7.43
C GLY A 203 -23.13 21.89 6.94
N LEU A 204 -24.06 20.95 6.71
CA LEU A 204 -25.45 21.27 6.35
C LEU A 204 -26.17 22.04 7.45
N GLY A 205 -25.96 21.71 8.73
CA GLY A 205 -26.57 22.42 9.85
C GLY A 205 -26.04 23.86 10.03
N VAL A 206 -24.75 24.08 9.76
CA VAL A 206 -24.18 25.44 9.73
C VAL A 206 -24.77 26.22 8.54
N LEU A 207 -24.87 25.58 7.38
CA LEU A 207 -25.43 26.20 6.19
C LEU A 207 -26.92 26.53 6.36
N ASP A 208 -27.72 25.66 6.98
CA ASP A 208 -29.12 25.94 7.37
C ASP A 208 -29.22 27.16 8.27
N ARG A 209 -28.37 27.24 9.31
CA ARG A 209 -28.34 28.40 10.22
C ARG A 209 -28.01 29.70 9.50
N VAL A 210 -27.04 29.68 8.58
CA VAL A 210 -26.67 30.86 7.79
C VAL A 210 -27.81 31.22 6.84
N LEU A 211 -28.42 30.25 6.18
CA LEU A 211 -29.51 30.48 5.23
C LEU A 211 -30.72 31.14 5.91
N ARG A 212 -31.13 30.64 7.09
CA ARG A 212 -32.20 31.23 7.91
C ARG A 212 -31.86 32.61 8.48
N SER A 213 -30.57 32.97 8.57
CA SER A 213 -30.17 34.31 9.00
C SER A 213 -30.29 35.37 7.89
N VAL A 214 -30.33 34.94 6.62
CA VAL A 214 -30.34 35.82 5.45
C VAL A 214 -31.71 35.85 4.76
N ILE A 215 -32.46 34.74 4.78
CA ILE A 215 -33.77 34.62 4.12
C ILE A 215 -34.87 34.66 5.19
N PRO A 216 -35.85 35.58 5.10
CA PRO A 216 -36.98 35.66 6.04
C PRO A 216 -37.88 34.41 5.95
N ASP A 217 -38.43 33.99 7.09
CA ASP A 217 -39.14 32.71 7.31
C ASP A 217 -40.49 32.55 6.58
N ASP A 218 -40.92 33.52 5.77
CA ASP A 218 -42.30 33.60 5.29
C ASP A 218 -42.66 32.62 4.15
N ASP A 219 -41.69 31.96 3.51
CA ASP A 219 -41.98 31.01 2.43
C ASP A 219 -41.31 29.63 2.61
N PRO A 220 -42.01 28.64 3.17
CA PRO A 220 -41.49 27.28 3.39
C PRO A 220 -41.19 26.55 2.07
N THR A 221 -41.72 27.02 0.94
CA THR A 221 -41.48 26.41 -0.36
C THR A 221 -40.06 26.70 -0.88
N LEU A 222 -39.51 27.89 -0.58
CA LEU A 222 -38.15 28.27 -0.98
C LEU A 222 -37.09 27.40 -0.29
N PHE A 223 -37.26 27.14 1.02
CA PHE A 223 -36.36 26.25 1.75
C PHE A 223 -36.40 24.83 1.21
N THR A 224 -37.60 24.30 0.96
CA THR A 224 -37.79 22.95 0.42
C THR A 224 -37.12 22.82 -0.95
N ASN A 225 -37.33 23.79 -1.84
CA ASN A 225 -36.71 23.82 -3.16
C ASN A 225 -35.17 23.88 -3.07
N PHE A 226 -34.61 24.70 -2.17
CA PHE A 226 -33.17 24.76 -1.96
C PHE A 226 -32.60 23.43 -1.46
N TYR A 227 -33.26 22.77 -0.50
CA TYR A 227 -32.83 21.47 0.00
C TYR A 227 -32.88 20.38 -1.06
N THR A 228 -33.92 20.36 -1.91
CA THR A 228 -33.99 19.41 -3.03
C THR A 228 -32.89 19.66 -4.07
N MET A 229 -32.59 20.93 -4.39
CA MET A 229 -31.49 21.30 -5.29
C MET A 229 -30.13 20.86 -4.70
N LEU A 230 -29.90 21.14 -3.42
CA LEU A 230 -28.67 20.76 -2.73
C LEU A 230 -28.52 19.24 -2.64
N ALA A 231 -29.60 18.52 -2.32
CA ALA A 231 -29.62 17.06 -2.29
C ALA A 231 -29.33 16.46 -3.67
N ALA A 232 -29.95 17.00 -4.73
CA ALA A 232 -29.68 16.58 -6.11
C ALA A 232 -28.23 16.85 -6.53
N TYR A 233 -27.70 18.03 -6.18
CA TYR A 233 -26.29 18.37 -6.42
C TYR A 233 -25.33 17.43 -5.69
N LEU A 234 -25.55 17.19 -4.40
CA LEU A 234 -24.72 16.30 -3.59
C LEU A 234 -24.82 14.85 -4.07
N ALA A 235 -26.01 14.39 -4.47
CA ALA A 235 -26.19 13.05 -5.04
C ALA A 235 -25.43 12.92 -6.36
N ASN A 236 -25.51 13.92 -7.24
CA ASN A 236 -24.77 13.92 -8.51
C ASN A 236 -23.25 14.01 -8.29
N ALA A 237 -22.80 14.88 -7.39
CA ALA A 237 -21.39 15.01 -7.02
C ALA A 237 -20.85 13.73 -6.35
N ALA A 238 -21.64 13.05 -5.51
CA ALA A 238 -21.27 11.77 -4.92
C ALA A 238 -21.18 10.67 -5.98
N PHE A 239 -22.11 10.64 -6.94
CA PHE A 239 -22.09 9.71 -8.06
C PHE A 239 -20.84 9.94 -8.94
N MET A 240 -20.61 11.17 -9.40
CA MET A 240 -19.44 11.52 -10.20
C MET A 240 -18.13 11.32 -9.44
N GLY A 241 -18.11 11.65 -8.15
CA GLY A 241 -16.99 11.41 -7.26
C GLY A 241 -16.68 9.91 -7.15
N SER A 242 -17.69 9.06 -7.00
CA SER A 242 -17.49 7.61 -6.96
C SER A 242 -16.83 7.09 -8.24
N ILE A 243 -17.28 7.56 -9.41
CA ILE A 243 -16.70 7.22 -10.70
C ILE A 243 -15.24 7.69 -10.79
N ALA A 244 -14.98 8.97 -10.46
CA ALA A 244 -13.65 9.56 -10.53
C ALA A 244 -12.64 8.88 -9.59
N PHE A 245 -13.01 8.67 -8.32
CA PHE A 245 -12.12 8.03 -7.35
C PHE A 245 -11.89 6.54 -7.64
N GLY A 246 -12.87 5.84 -8.22
CA GLY A 246 -12.66 4.47 -8.69
C GLY A 246 -11.56 4.39 -9.75
N SER A 247 -11.55 5.31 -10.71
CA SER A 247 -10.52 5.34 -11.77
C SER A 247 -9.11 5.58 -11.24
N ILE A 248 -8.96 6.38 -10.18
CA ILE A 248 -7.66 6.66 -9.54
C ILE A 248 -7.14 5.41 -8.82
N MET A 249 -8.01 4.64 -8.17
CA MET A 249 -7.62 3.40 -7.48
C MET A 249 -7.22 2.27 -8.45
N SER A 250 -7.72 2.31 -9.69
CA SER A 250 -7.34 1.37 -10.75
C SER A 250 -6.05 1.76 -11.46
N LYS A 251 -5.71 3.06 -11.54
CA LYS A 251 -4.55 3.59 -12.28
C LYS A 251 -3.34 3.79 -11.37
N ASN A 252 -2.95 2.78 -10.60
CA ASN A 252 -1.58 2.77 -10.08
C ASN A 252 -0.67 2.39 -11.27
N LYS A 253 -0.04 3.40 -11.88
CA LYS A 253 0.85 3.25 -13.04
C LYS A 253 2.00 2.25 -12.83
N ASP A 254 2.33 1.93 -11.57
CA ASP A 254 3.43 1.05 -11.21
C ASP A 254 2.99 -0.42 -11.00
N ASN A 255 1.73 -0.77 -11.23
CA ASN A 255 1.28 -2.14 -11.08
C ASN A 255 1.45 -2.93 -12.39
N PHE A 256 2.10 -4.09 -12.33
CA PHE A 256 2.19 -5.05 -13.44
C PHE A 256 0.82 -5.61 -13.88
N LEU A 257 -0.18 -5.58 -12.99
CA LEU A 257 -1.54 -6.09 -13.25
C LEU A 257 -2.58 -4.97 -13.11
N ASN A 258 -3.57 -5.01 -13.99
CA ASN A 258 -4.79 -4.22 -13.95
C ASN A 258 -6.01 -5.09 -13.60
N TRP A 259 -7.11 -4.44 -13.23
CA TRP A 259 -8.40 -5.13 -13.09
C TRP A 259 -9.02 -5.37 -14.46
N GLN A 260 -9.61 -6.55 -14.65
CA GLN A 260 -10.38 -6.83 -15.87
C GLN A 260 -11.51 -5.81 -16.07
N PRO A 261 -11.81 -5.42 -17.31
CA PRO A 261 -12.90 -4.49 -17.61
C PRO A 261 -14.24 -5.05 -17.10
N GLY A 262 -15.08 -4.17 -16.55
CA GLY A 262 -16.39 -4.54 -16.00
C GLY A 262 -16.38 -5.02 -14.54
N THR A 263 -15.21 -5.11 -13.90
CA THR A 263 -15.13 -5.34 -12.45
C THR A 263 -15.64 -4.12 -11.66
N LEU A 264 -16.46 -4.37 -10.64
CA LEU A 264 -17.05 -3.30 -9.84
C LEU A 264 -15.99 -2.62 -8.96
N GLN A 265 -16.04 -1.28 -8.84
CA GLN A 265 -15.11 -0.51 -8.00
C GLN A 265 -15.07 -0.95 -6.53
N ARG A 266 -16.21 -1.44 -6.02
CA ARG A 266 -16.28 -2.03 -4.68
C ARG A 266 -15.31 -3.22 -4.54
N HIS A 267 -15.19 -4.05 -5.58
CA HIS A 267 -14.23 -5.14 -5.62
C HIS A 267 -12.79 -4.60 -5.58
N TRP A 268 -12.48 -3.58 -6.39
CA TRP A 268 -11.14 -2.96 -6.43
C TRP A 268 -10.70 -2.51 -5.04
N TYR A 269 -11.60 -1.87 -4.28
CA TYR A 269 -11.30 -1.43 -2.93
C TYR A 269 -10.98 -2.58 -1.97
N PHE A 270 -11.78 -3.66 -2.01
CA PHE A 270 -11.59 -4.79 -1.10
C PHE A 270 -10.42 -5.70 -1.46
N HIS A 271 -10.03 -5.73 -2.73
CA HIS A 271 -8.99 -6.61 -3.27
C HIS A 271 -7.73 -5.82 -3.71
N GLN A 272 -7.60 -4.54 -3.34
CA GLN A 272 -6.45 -3.73 -3.71
C GLN A 272 -5.13 -4.31 -3.20
N ASP A 273 -5.12 -4.82 -1.97
CA ASP A 273 -3.94 -5.42 -1.38
C ASP A 273 -3.62 -6.78 -2.00
N GLU A 274 -4.64 -7.53 -2.41
CA GLU A 274 -4.49 -8.76 -3.19
C GLU A 274 -3.81 -8.48 -4.52
N MET A 275 -4.32 -7.50 -5.28
CA MET A 275 -3.75 -7.12 -6.57
C MET A 275 -2.29 -6.70 -6.46
N LYS A 276 -1.91 -5.96 -5.40
CA LYS A 276 -0.50 -5.58 -5.16
C LYS A 276 0.40 -6.77 -4.88
N MET A 277 -0.12 -7.81 -4.22
CA MET A 277 0.62 -9.04 -3.99
C MET A 277 0.75 -9.85 -5.28
N CYS A 278 -0.35 -10.03 -6.02
CA CYS A 278 -0.36 -10.71 -7.30
C CYS A 278 0.53 -10.00 -8.34
N SER A 279 0.52 -8.67 -8.38
CA SER A 279 1.39 -7.91 -9.30
C SER A 279 2.86 -8.13 -8.99
N ALA A 280 3.24 -8.20 -7.71
CA ALA A 280 4.61 -8.51 -7.32
C ALA A 280 5.02 -9.95 -7.66
N ILE A 281 4.09 -10.92 -7.59
CA ILE A 281 4.35 -12.30 -8.06
C ILE A 281 4.58 -12.29 -9.57
N ALA A 282 3.68 -11.66 -10.33
CA ALA A 282 3.72 -11.65 -11.78
C ALA A 282 4.97 -10.91 -12.31
N GLU A 283 5.34 -9.78 -11.70
CA GLU A 283 6.57 -9.05 -11.99
C GLU A 283 7.81 -9.91 -11.71
N PHE A 284 7.89 -10.53 -10.53
CA PHE A 284 9.00 -11.42 -10.18
C PHE A 284 9.09 -12.62 -11.13
N ASP A 285 7.97 -13.26 -11.47
CA ASP A 285 7.96 -14.37 -12.40
C ASP A 285 8.36 -13.97 -13.83
N ALA A 286 7.92 -12.79 -14.28
CA ALA A 286 8.33 -12.22 -15.55
C ALA A 286 9.84 -11.92 -15.60
N GLU A 287 10.44 -11.45 -14.51
CA GLU A 287 11.88 -11.20 -14.42
C GLU A 287 12.71 -12.49 -14.39
N PHE A 288 12.26 -13.52 -13.69
CA PHE A 288 13.03 -14.75 -13.48
C PHE A 288 12.80 -15.81 -14.55
N ASN A 289 11.54 -16.05 -14.91
CA ASN A 289 11.12 -17.12 -15.83
C ASN A 289 10.64 -16.58 -17.18
N GLY A 290 10.31 -15.29 -17.24
CA GLY A 290 9.68 -14.68 -18.40
C GLY A 290 10.55 -14.66 -19.64
N LYS A 291 9.90 -14.91 -20.78
CA LYS A 291 10.43 -14.54 -22.11
C LYS A 291 9.82 -13.19 -22.45
N ASP A 292 10.66 -12.26 -22.88
CA ASP A 292 10.25 -10.92 -23.34
C ASP A 292 9.47 -10.08 -22.30
N GLY A 293 9.70 -10.33 -20.99
CA GLY A 293 9.07 -9.57 -19.90
C GLY A 293 7.64 -9.99 -19.56
N TYR A 294 7.16 -11.12 -20.09
CA TYR A 294 5.85 -11.69 -19.75
C TYR A 294 5.97 -12.75 -18.66
N ALA A 295 5.02 -12.75 -17.73
CA ALA A 295 4.91 -13.80 -16.72
C ALA A 295 4.47 -15.14 -17.36
N THR A 296 4.85 -16.23 -16.71
CA THR A 296 4.50 -17.61 -17.06
C THR A 296 2.98 -17.78 -17.08
N LYS A 297 2.51 -18.64 -17.98
CA LYS A 297 1.08 -18.92 -18.15
C LYS A 297 0.40 -19.32 -16.85
N ASP A 298 1.02 -20.17 -16.03
CA ASP A 298 0.41 -20.67 -14.79
C ASP A 298 0.12 -19.54 -13.78
N VAL A 299 1.07 -18.60 -13.64
CA VAL A 299 0.92 -17.39 -12.81
C VAL A 299 -0.17 -16.48 -13.37
N MET A 300 -0.22 -16.35 -14.70
CA MET A 300 -1.23 -15.52 -15.36
C MET A 300 -2.63 -16.13 -15.27
N ASP A 301 -2.78 -17.44 -15.42
CA ASP A 301 -4.06 -18.15 -15.28
C ASP A 301 -4.61 -17.97 -13.85
N GLU A 302 -3.76 -18.05 -12.83
CA GLU A 302 -4.11 -17.73 -11.44
C GLU A 302 -4.57 -16.27 -11.26
N CYS A 303 -3.85 -15.30 -11.84
CA CYS A 303 -4.23 -13.89 -11.80
C CYS A 303 -5.56 -13.61 -12.53
N LEU A 304 -5.77 -14.23 -13.70
CA LEU A 304 -6.99 -14.12 -14.49
C LEU A 304 -8.20 -14.68 -13.74
N SER A 305 -8.04 -15.79 -13.02
CA SER A 305 -9.09 -16.36 -12.17
C SER A 305 -9.58 -15.38 -11.08
N ARG A 306 -8.69 -14.47 -10.64
CA ARG A 306 -8.95 -13.40 -9.66
C ARG A 306 -9.44 -12.09 -10.30
N LYS A 307 -9.78 -12.12 -11.60
CA LYS A 307 -10.21 -10.95 -12.39
C LYS A 307 -9.13 -9.87 -12.55
N MET A 308 -7.88 -10.29 -12.56
CA MET A 308 -6.73 -9.43 -12.84
C MET A 308 -6.17 -9.79 -14.21
N GLU A 309 -5.76 -8.79 -14.98
CA GLU A 309 -5.18 -8.95 -16.32
C GLU A 309 -3.83 -8.23 -16.37
N PRO A 310 -2.89 -8.65 -17.23
CA PRO A 310 -1.61 -7.97 -17.35
C PRO A 310 -1.86 -6.52 -17.81
N ALA A 311 -1.15 -5.58 -17.18
CA ALA A 311 -1.23 -4.20 -17.58
C ALA A 311 -0.61 -4.06 -18.97
N THR A 312 -1.44 -3.84 -19.99
CA THR A 312 -0.96 -3.54 -21.34
C THR A 312 -0.21 -2.22 -21.29
N ASN A 313 1.06 -2.20 -21.68
CA ASN A 313 1.74 -0.94 -21.91
C ASN A 313 0.96 -0.19 -23.00
N ILE A 314 0.59 1.06 -22.74
CA ILE A 314 -0.18 1.88 -23.68
C ILE A 314 0.60 1.98 -25.00
N GLU A 315 1.92 2.02 -24.95
CA GLU A 315 2.77 2.07 -26.14
C GLU A 315 2.69 0.79 -26.97
N GLU A 316 2.71 -0.38 -26.33
CA GLU A 316 2.52 -1.66 -27.01
C GLU A 316 1.11 -1.81 -27.57
N PHE A 317 0.10 -1.35 -26.82
CA PHE A 317 -1.27 -1.34 -27.30
C PHE A 317 -1.42 -0.42 -28.52
N MET A 318 -0.86 0.80 -28.46
CA MET A 318 -0.84 1.73 -29.60
C MET A 318 -0.09 1.13 -30.79
N LEU A 319 1.03 0.44 -30.56
CA LEU A 319 1.78 -0.25 -31.60
C LEU A 319 0.95 -1.38 -32.23
N GLN A 320 0.30 -2.23 -31.42
CA GLN A 320 -0.58 -3.29 -31.90
C GLN A 320 -1.75 -2.71 -32.70
N GLU A 321 -2.38 -1.66 -32.19
CA GLU A 321 -3.47 -0.97 -32.87
C GLU A 321 -3.02 -0.34 -34.18
N TYR A 322 -1.82 0.24 -34.23
CA TYR A 322 -1.19 0.73 -35.46
C TYR A 322 -1.06 -0.39 -36.49
N TRP A 323 -0.54 -1.55 -36.10
CA TRP A 323 -0.40 -2.70 -37.01
C TRP A 323 -1.75 -3.25 -37.47
N VAL A 324 -2.73 -3.36 -36.58
CA VAL A 324 -4.08 -3.87 -36.90
C VAL A 324 -4.83 -2.91 -37.84
N ARG A 325 -4.71 -1.60 -37.60
CA ARG A 325 -5.32 -0.55 -38.43
C ARG A 325 -4.48 -0.18 -39.65
N GLN A 326 -3.32 -0.81 -39.84
CA GLN A 326 -2.38 -0.49 -40.92
C GLN A 326 -2.00 1.00 -40.95
N GLY A 327 -1.89 1.62 -39.78
CA GLY A 327 -1.61 3.05 -39.63
C GLY A 327 -2.81 3.99 -39.80
N ASP A 328 -4.02 3.48 -40.02
CA ASP A 328 -5.22 4.31 -40.10
C ASP A 328 -5.56 4.95 -38.73
N GLY A 329 -5.71 6.28 -38.72
CA GLY A 329 -5.91 7.08 -37.52
C GLY A 329 -4.64 7.39 -36.71
N PHE A 330 -3.46 7.00 -37.19
CA PHE A 330 -2.18 7.39 -36.61
C PHE A 330 -1.54 8.51 -37.44
N GLU A 331 -1.09 9.56 -36.78
CA GLU A 331 -0.31 10.62 -37.43
C GLU A 331 1.13 10.15 -37.53
N TRP A 332 1.65 10.07 -38.76
CA TRP A 332 3.06 9.77 -38.97
C TRP A 332 3.88 10.98 -38.53
N VAL A 333 4.48 10.87 -37.35
CA VAL A 333 5.46 11.84 -36.88
C VAL A 333 6.78 11.47 -37.52
N GLU A 334 7.32 12.34 -38.37
CA GLU A 334 8.60 12.09 -39.04
C GLU A 334 9.70 11.85 -37.99
N PRO A 335 10.65 10.91 -38.24
CA PRO A 335 11.70 10.52 -37.27
C PRO A 335 12.67 11.64 -36.88
N ASP A 336 12.61 12.80 -37.55
CA ASP A 336 13.46 13.98 -37.29
C ASP A 336 12.84 14.98 -36.30
N GLN A 337 11.59 14.79 -35.85
CA GLN A 337 11.06 15.62 -34.77
C GLN A 337 11.65 15.18 -33.43
N ASP A 338 12.62 15.95 -32.95
CA ASP A 338 13.20 15.77 -31.63
C ASP A 338 12.07 15.80 -30.58
N PRO A 339 12.00 14.84 -29.63
CA PRO A 339 11.05 14.92 -28.51
C PRO A 339 11.10 16.26 -27.76
N ALA A 340 12.25 16.95 -27.76
CA ALA A 340 12.36 18.32 -27.25
C ALA A 340 11.49 19.32 -28.04
N ASP A 341 11.44 19.23 -29.37
CA ASP A 341 10.64 20.11 -30.22
C ASP A 341 9.14 19.88 -30.02
N VAL A 342 8.72 18.63 -29.81
CA VAL A 342 7.32 18.31 -29.46
C VAL A 342 6.93 18.93 -28.12
N LEU A 343 7.81 18.84 -27.11
CA LEU A 343 7.59 19.48 -25.81
C LEU A 343 7.57 21.01 -25.91
N ILE A 344 8.45 21.59 -26.74
CA ILE A 344 8.48 23.02 -27.03
C ILE A 344 7.20 23.46 -27.74
N VAL A 345 6.72 22.71 -28.74
CA VAL A 345 5.46 23.00 -29.45
C VAL A 345 4.27 22.88 -28.51
N GLN A 346 4.22 21.87 -27.62
CA GLN A 346 3.19 21.77 -26.59
C GLN A 346 3.26 22.92 -25.58
N HIS A 347 4.47 23.34 -25.21
CA HIS A 347 4.68 24.49 -24.32
C HIS A 347 4.21 25.78 -25.01
N LEU A 348 4.59 26.02 -26.26
CA LEU A 348 4.18 27.17 -27.07
C LEU A 348 2.66 27.19 -27.34
N LYS A 349 2.01 26.02 -27.50
CA LYS A 349 0.55 25.91 -27.58
C LYS A 349 -0.18 26.42 -26.32
N GLN A 350 0.48 26.40 -25.15
CA GLN A 350 -0.06 27.01 -23.92
C GLN A 350 0.07 28.54 -23.92
N TYR A 351 0.90 29.11 -24.81
CA TYR A 351 1.12 30.55 -24.96
C TYR A 351 0.48 31.15 -26.21
N ILE A 352 -0.34 30.39 -26.95
CA ILE A 352 -1.15 30.95 -28.05
C ILE A 352 -2.02 32.10 -27.49
N PRO A 353 -2.03 33.28 -28.12
CA PRO A 353 -2.56 34.52 -27.55
C PRO A 353 -4.04 34.45 -27.14
N GLU A 354 -4.85 33.60 -27.79
CA GLU A 354 -6.26 33.38 -27.41
C GLU A 354 -6.42 32.84 -25.98
N LYS A 355 -5.52 31.95 -25.52
CA LYS A 355 -5.53 31.42 -24.14
C LYS A 355 -4.70 32.25 -23.17
N LEU A 356 -3.81 33.10 -23.69
CA LEU A 356 -3.00 34.00 -22.87
C LEU A 356 -3.78 35.22 -22.38
N GLY A 357 -4.79 35.67 -23.14
CA GLY A 357 -5.68 36.77 -22.77
C GLY A 357 -6.46 36.53 -21.46
N GLU A 358 -6.84 35.28 -21.18
CA GLU A 358 -7.48 34.92 -19.90
C GLU A 358 -6.50 34.88 -18.73
N LYS A 359 -5.26 34.42 -18.95
CA LYS A 359 -4.23 34.34 -17.90
C LYS A 359 -3.53 35.65 -17.59
N LEU A 360 -3.59 36.66 -18.48
CA LEU A 360 -2.96 37.98 -18.31
C LEU A 360 -3.91 39.07 -17.81
N GLN A 361 -5.14 38.73 -17.38
CA GLN A 361 -6.07 39.71 -16.82
C GLN A 361 -5.49 40.46 -15.59
N TRP A 362 -4.59 39.81 -14.83
CA TRP A 362 -3.89 40.46 -13.71
C TRP A 362 -2.82 41.47 -14.17
N ALA A 363 -2.16 41.23 -15.32
CA ALA A 363 -1.15 42.13 -15.88
C ALA A 363 -1.80 43.37 -16.51
N ASN A 364 -2.94 43.21 -17.20
CA ASN A 364 -3.72 44.35 -17.69
C ASN A 364 -4.28 45.22 -16.54
N LYS A 365 -4.60 44.62 -15.39
CA LYS A 365 -4.95 45.35 -14.16
C LYS A 365 -3.79 46.15 -13.57
N LEU A 366 -2.55 45.68 -13.72
CA LEU A 366 -1.35 46.37 -13.25
C LEU A 366 -0.97 47.55 -14.17
N ILE A 367 -1.13 47.39 -15.49
CA ILE A 367 -0.89 48.46 -16.47
C ILE A 367 -1.97 49.55 -16.35
N GLY A 368 -3.24 49.19 -16.13
CA GLY A 368 -4.31 50.16 -15.88
C GLY A 368 -4.20 50.89 -14.53
N ALA A 369 -3.47 50.32 -13.55
CA ALA A 369 -3.22 50.95 -12.25
C ALA A 369 -2.05 51.95 -12.28
N SER A 370 -1.10 51.81 -13.22
CA SER A 370 0.01 52.78 -13.37
C SER A 370 -0.41 54.06 -14.08
N GLU A 371 -1.44 54.04 -14.94
CA GLU A 371 -1.87 55.24 -15.69
C GLU A 371 -2.82 56.17 -14.91
N THR A 372 -3.34 55.75 -13.75
CA THR A 372 -4.25 56.56 -12.92
C THR A 372 -3.59 57.22 -11.70
N SER A 373 -2.28 57.03 -11.49
CA SER A 373 -1.55 57.60 -10.34
C SER A 373 -0.65 58.81 -10.67
N GLU A 374 -0.43 59.14 -11.95
CA GLU A 374 0.48 60.24 -12.33
C GLU A 374 -0.20 61.40 -13.09
N ARG A 375 -1.53 61.48 -13.10
CA ARG A 375 -2.26 62.54 -13.82
C ARG A 375 -3.32 63.29 -13.01
N SER A 376 -3.09 63.49 -11.71
CA SER A 376 -3.98 64.30 -10.86
C SER A 376 -3.33 65.50 -10.17
N GLU A 377 -2.06 65.84 -10.41
CA GLU A 377 -1.45 67.05 -9.80
C GLU A 377 -1.11 68.20 -10.78
N ASP A 378 -1.05 67.97 -12.10
CA ASP A 378 -0.67 69.02 -13.06
C ASP A 378 -1.81 69.48 -14.00
N ALA A 379 -3.00 69.71 -13.43
CA ALA A 379 -4.10 70.36 -14.15
C ALA A 379 -4.63 71.60 -13.40
N LYS A 380 -3.74 72.57 -13.16
CA LYS A 380 -4.11 73.99 -13.05
C LYS A 380 -3.28 74.79 -14.04
N GLY A 381 -3.85 75.06 -15.21
CA GLY A 381 -3.35 76.12 -16.08
C GLY A 381 -3.68 75.96 -17.56
N ILE A 382 -4.55 76.87 -18.04
CA ILE A 382 -4.47 77.52 -19.36
C ILE A 382 -5.11 76.77 -20.56
N VAL A 383 -6.41 77.03 -20.75
CA VAL A 383 -7.04 77.76 -21.88
C VAL A 383 -6.55 77.56 -23.33
N SER A 384 -7.52 77.27 -24.21
CA SER A 384 -7.61 77.48 -25.69
C SER A 384 -6.69 76.62 -26.56
N SER A 385 -7.04 76.11 -27.73
CA SER A 385 -8.03 76.38 -28.79
C SER A 385 -8.17 75.05 -29.59
N GLY A 386 -9.34 74.61 -30.03
CA GLY A 386 -9.94 75.02 -31.30
C GLY A 386 -9.22 74.44 -32.53
N ALA A 387 -9.63 73.25 -33.03
CA ALA A 387 -9.71 72.91 -34.47
C ALA A 387 -10.07 71.42 -34.70
N GLN A 388 -11.26 71.17 -35.26
CA GLN A 388 -11.54 70.09 -36.23
C GLN A 388 -10.75 70.36 -37.54
N PRO A 389 -10.40 69.37 -38.40
CA PRO A 389 -11.36 68.64 -39.27
C PRO A 389 -11.06 67.12 -39.44
N ALA A 390 -12.07 66.27 -39.70
CA ALA A 390 -12.50 65.72 -41.02
C ALA A 390 -11.32 65.15 -41.85
N VAL A 391 -11.31 63.89 -42.28
CA VAL A 391 -12.33 63.12 -43.04
C VAL A 391 -12.29 61.64 -42.64
#